data_AF-A0A2T4LPJ8-F1
#
_entry.id   AF-A0A2T4LPJ8-F1
#
_cell.length_a   1.000
_cell.length_b   1.000
_cell.length_c   1.000
_cell.angle_alpha   90.00
_cell.angle_beta   90.00
_cell.angle_gamma   90.00
#
_symmetry.space_group_name_H-M   'P 1'
#
loop_
_entity.id
_entity.type
_entity.pdbx_description
1 polymer ?
#
loop_
_entity_poly.entity_id
_entity_poly.type
_entity_poly.pdbx_seq_one_letter_code
_entity_poly.pdbx_strand_id
1 'polypeptide(L)'
;MNEFNEKVVGYFTKLLFLLLNLCIALLAIILIVFLFKEIIEMINSFLINKTVKYNYVVEKMLVAFMHIEFIILIIQYFKRNYHFSLQFFIYVGITAVIRFIIVEHYNAIETMILSLTIVVLIIALYLLKKTSLD
;
A
#
# COMPACT_ATOMS: atom_id res chain seq x y z
N MET A 1 -31.02 31.58 5.63
CA MET A 1 -30.91 30.28 4.94
C MET A 1 -29.52 29.64 5.04
N ASN A 2 -28.44 30.40 5.34
CA ASN A 2 -27.07 29.88 5.26
C ASN A 2 -26.59 29.16 6.55
N GLU A 3 -27.02 29.63 7.73
CA GLU A 3 -26.49 29.11 9.01
C GLU A 3 -26.94 27.67 9.34
N PHE A 4 -28.16 27.29 8.92
CA PHE A 4 -28.67 25.92 9.10
C PHE A 4 -27.95 24.93 8.16
N ASN A 5 -27.68 25.33 6.91
CA ASN A 5 -27.02 24.48 5.94
C ASN A 5 -25.54 24.24 6.30
N GLU A 6 -24.86 25.26 6.84
CA GLU A 6 -23.49 25.11 7.36
C GLU A 6 -23.42 24.13 8.54
N LYS A 7 -24.38 24.15 9.47
CA LYS A 7 -24.43 23.20 10.59
C LYS A 7 -24.68 21.76 10.12
N VAL A 8 -25.57 21.57 9.14
CA VAL A 8 -25.85 20.24 8.55
C VAL A 8 -24.63 19.70 7.81
N VAL A 9 -23.97 20.51 6.97
CA VAL A 9 -22.75 20.11 6.25
C VAL A 9 -21.62 19.78 7.23
N GLY A 10 -21.47 20.56 8.31
CA GLY A 10 -20.48 20.29 9.35
C GLY A 10 -20.71 18.96 10.07
N TYR A 11 -21.95 18.63 10.41
CA TYR A 11 -22.27 17.34 11.05
C TYR A 11 -22.05 16.16 10.10
N PHE A 12 -22.46 16.30 8.84
CA PHE A 12 -22.25 15.29 7.80
C PHE A 12 -20.76 15.02 7.57
N THR A 13 -19.93 16.07 7.50
CA THR A 13 -18.48 15.95 7.32
C THR A 13 -17.83 15.22 8.50
N LYS A 14 -18.22 15.54 9.74
CA LYS A 14 -17.72 14.85 10.94
C LYS A 14 -18.09 13.37 10.95
N LEU A 15 -19.32 13.03 10.57
CA LEU A 15 -19.77 11.65 10.47
C LEU A 15 -18.96 10.87 9.43
N LEU A 16 -18.76 11.46 8.25
CA LEU A 16 -17.99 10.83 7.17
C LEU A 16 -16.53 10.60 7.57
N PHE A 17 -15.91 11.58 8.24
CA PHE A 17 -14.55 11.47 8.75
C PHE A 17 -14.41 10.35 9.81
N LEU A 18 -15.38 10.25 10.73
CA LEU A 18 -15.41 9.19 11.74
C LEU A 18 -15.52 7.81 11.08
N LEU A 19 -16.42 7.67 10.10
CA LEU A 19 -16.63 6.42 9.39
C LEU A 19 -15.40 6.01 8.59
N LEU A 20 -14.75 6.96 7.90
CA LEU A 20 -13.51 6.73 7.17
C LEU A 20 -12.40 6.20 8.10
N ASN A 21 -12.19 6.85 9.25
CA ASN A 21 -11.18 6.45 10.22
C ASN A 21 -11.46 5.06 10.81
N LEU A 22 -12.73 4.74 11.06
CA LEU A 22 -13.14 3.40 11.50
C LEU A 22 -12.80 2.35 10.43
N CYS A 23 -13.13 2.60 9.16
CA CYS A 23 -12.82 1.70 8.06
C CYS A 23 -11.31 1.46 7.91
N ILE A 24 -10.50 2.51 8.01
CA ILE A 24 -9.03 2.39 7.91
C ILE A 24 -8.44 1.62 9.10
N ALA A 25 -8.96 1.83 10.32
CA ALA A 25 -8.55 1.06 11.48
C ALA A 25 -8.90 -0.42 11.35
N LEU A 26 -10.11 -0.75 10.88
CA LEU A 26 -10.52 -2.13 10.60
C LEU A 26 -9.65 -2.76 9.51
N LEU A 27 -9.34 -2.01 8.46
CA LEU A 27 -8.45 -2.48 7.38
C LEU A 27 -7.06 -2.83 7.92
N ALA A 28 -6.49 -2.00 8.80
CA ALA A 28 -5.20 -2.28 9.42
C ALA A 28 -5.22 -3.61 10.19
N ILE A 29 -6.27 -3.87 10.97
CA ILE A 29 -6.43 -5.12 11.72
C ILE A 29 -6.50 -6.32 10.76
N ILE A 30 -7.29 -6.22 9.69
CA ILE A 30 -7.41 -7.29 8.68
C ILE A 30 -6.06 -7.59 8.03
N LEU A 31 -5.30 -6.56 7.64
CA LEU A 31 -3.98 -6.72 7.03
C LEU A 31 -2.99 -7.40 7.98
N ILE A 32 -3.02 -7.07 9.27
CA ILE A 32 -2.18 -7.72 10.27
C ILE A 32 -2.53 -9.21 10.38
N VAL A 33 -3.82 -9.55 10.45
CA VAL A 33 -4.27 -10.95 10.51
C VAL A 33 -3.84 -11.73 9.26
N PHE A 34 -3.99 -11.13 8.07
CA PHE A 34 -3.55 -11.75 6.82
C PHE A 34 -2.04 -11.93 6.77
N LEU A 35 -1.26 -10.96 7.26
CA LEU A 35 0.19 -11.09 7.34
C LEU A 35 0.59 -12.30 8.19
N PHE A 36 -0.01 -12.48 9.37
CA PHE A 36 0.26 -13.65 10.20
C PHE A 36 -0.15 -14.96 9.52
N LYS A 37 -1.30 -14.97 8.84
CA LYS A 37 -1.77 -16.14 8.09
C LYS A 37 -0.77 -16.56 7.02
N GLU A 38 -0.28 -15.62 6.19
CA GLU A 38 0.70 -15.91 5.14
C GLU A 38 2.03 -16.44 5.71
N ILE A 39 2.49 -15.89 6.84
CA ILE A 39 3.70 -16.38 7.53
C ILE A 39 3.51 -17.83 8.00
N ILE A 40 2.36 -18.15 8.61
CA ILE A 40 2.05 -19.51 9.08
C ILE A 40 1.96 -20.49 7.90
N GLU A 41 1.28 -20.11 6.81
CA GLU A 41 1.19 -20.93 5.60
C GLU A 41 2.57 -21.23 5.00
N MET A 42 3.45 -20.25 4.98
CA MET A 42 4.82 -20.41 4.48
C MET A 42 5.64 -21.36 5.36
N ILE A 43 5.56 -21.22 6.69
CA ILE A 43 6.23 -22.13 7.65
C ILE A 43 5.71 -23.57 7.49
N ASN A 44 4.39 -23.75 7.43
CA ASN A 44 3.77 -25.07 7.28
C ASN A 44 4.17 -25.73 5.94
N SER A 45 4.19 -24.95 4.86
CA SER A 45 4.59 -25.44 3.53
C SER A 45 6.04 -25.94 3.53
N PHE A 46 6.94 -25.25 4.26
CA PHE A 46 8.34 -25.63 4.40
C PHE A 46 8.54 -26.90 5.25
N LEU A 47 7.77 -27.06 6.33
CA LEU A 47 7.84 -28.21 7.22
C LEU A 47 7.26 -29.50 6.59
N ILE A 48 6.20 -29.38 5.79
CA ILE A 48 5.43 -30.53 5.29
C ILE A 48 5.90 -30.99 3.90
N ASN A 49 6.20 -30.06 2.99
CA ASN A 49 6.59 -30.39 1.62
C ASN A 49 8.11 -30.23 1.43
N LYS A 50 8.85 -31.35 1.34
CA LYS A 50 10.30 -31.33 1.03
C LYS A 50 10.64 -30.80 -0.37
N THR A 51 9.65 -30.63 -1.25
CA THR A 51 9.81 -30.13 -2.63
C THR A 51 8.98 -28.86 -2.87
N VAL A 52 9.21 -27.83 -2.07
CA VAL A 52 8.59 -26.53 -2.34
C VAL A 52 9.17 -25.94 -3.63
N LYS A 53 8.30 -25.63 -4.60
CA LYS A 53 8.71 -24.92 -5.82
C LYS A 53 9.17 -23.51 -5.43
N TYR A 54 10.36 -23.11 -5.89
CA TYR A 54 10.94 -21.78 -5.63
C TYR A 54 9.94 -20.64 -5.90
N ASN A 55 9.23 -20.69 -7.03
CA ASN A 55 8.26 -19.66 -7.42
C ASN A 55 7.13 -19.49 -6.40
N TYR A 56 6.67 -20.57 -5.75
CA TYR A 56 5.60 -20.51 -4.75
C TYR A 56 6.05 -19.75 -3.49
N VAL A 57 7.28 -19.98 -3.03
CA VAL A 57 7.83 -19.28 -1.86
C VAL A 57 7.99 -17.80 -2.16
N VAL A 58 8.53 -17.48 -3.34
CA VAL A 58 8.71 -16.09 -3.78
C VAL A 58 7.35 -15.41 -3.82
N GLU A 59 6.36 -15.97 -4.52
CA GLU A 59 5.01 -15.41 -4.62
C GLU A 59 4.40 -15.09 -3.24
N LYS A 60 4.43 -16.05 -2.32
CA LYS A 60 3.93 -15.88 -0.95
C LYS A 60 4.69 -14.79 -0.16
N MET A 61 6.00 -14.70 -0.35
CA MET A 61 6.81 -13.63 0.25
C MET A 61 6.44 -12.24 -0.29
N LEU A 62 6.15 -12.09 -1.59
CA LEU A 62 5.72 -10.80 -2.17
C LEU A 62 4.39 -10.35 -1.61
N VAL A 63 3.47 -11.30 -1.43
CA VAL A 63 2.16 -11.07 -0.83
C VAL A 63 2.35 -10.60 0.62
N ALA A 64 3.21 -11.25 1.41
CA ALA A 64 3.53 -10.80 2.77
C ALA A 64 4.12 -9.38 2.81
N PHE A 65 5.04 -9.04 1.89
CA PHE A 65 5.57 -7.68 1.79
C PHE A 65 4.52 -6.63 1.43
N MET A 66 3.54 -6.98 0.60
CA MET A 66 2.44 -6.08 0.23
C MET A 66 1.62 -5.70 1.48
N HIS A 67 1.31 -6.68 2.34
CA HIS A 67 0.62 -6.42 3.60
C HIS A 67 1.40 -5.43 4.50
N ILE A 68 2.72 -5.63 4.63
CA ILE A 68 3.57 -4.73 5.43
C ILE A 68 3.57 -3.30 4.86
N GLU A 69 3.69 -3.15 3.55
CA GLU A 69 3.66 -1.83 2.90
C GLU A 69 2.33 -1.09 3.11
N PHE A 70 1.21 -1.80 2.97
CA PHE A 70 -0.09 -1.20 3.23
C PHE A 70 -0.28 -0.86 4.71
N ILE A 71 0.23 -1.67 5.64
CA ILE A 71 0.25 -1.34 7.07
C ILE A 71 1.07 -0.06 7.31
N ILE A 72 2.26 0.07 6.70
CA ILE A 72 3.10 1.28 6.80
C ILE A 72 2.32 2.50 6.30
N LEU A 73 1.64 2.38 5.16
CA LEU A 73 0.83 3.45 4.59
C LEU A 73 -0.31 3.88 5.52
N ILE A 74 -0.98 2.94 6.19
CA ILE A 74 -2.00 3.24 7.21
C ILE A 74 -1.37 3.90 8.45
N ILE A 75 -0.20 3.45 8.91
CA ILE A 75 0.50 4.10 10.02
C ILE A 75 0.83 5.55 9.67
N GLN A 76 1.28 5.82 8.45
CA GLN A 76 1.57 7.17 7.98
C GLN A 76 0.31 8.04 7.83
N TYR A 77 -0.83 7.43 7.49
CA TYR A 77 -2.13 8.11 7.51
C TYR A 77 -2.46 8.66 8.90
N PHE A 78 -2.35 7.83 9.95
CA PHE A 78 -2.61 8.28 11.32
C PHE A 78 -1.59 9.31 11.81
N LYS A 79 -0.30 9.16 11.45
CA LYS A 79 0.77 10.10 11.84
C LYS A 79 0.62 11.50 11.22
N ARG A 80 -0.06 11.64 10.08
CA ARG A 80 -0.23 12.92 9.37
C ARG A 80 -1.59 13.58 9.60
N ASN A 81 -2.12 13.47 10.83
CA ASN A 81 -3.43 14.04 11.20
C ASN A 81 -4.56 13.56 10.27
N TYR A 82 -4.60 12.26 9.95
CA TYR A 82 -5.66 11.66 9.11
C TYR A 82 -5.70 12.17 7.67
N HIS A 83 -4.60 12.75 7.19
CA HIS A 83 -4.42 13.06 5.77
C HIS A 83 -3.61 11.96 5.09
N PHE A 84 -4.14 11.44 3.99
CA PHE A 84 -3.42 10.54 3.12
C PHE A 84 -2.32 11.33 2.37
N SER A 85 -1.05 10.95 2.49
CA SER A 85 0.02 11.65 1.75
C SER A 85 0.17 11.01 0.39
N LEU A 86 0.05 11.81 -0.66
CA LEU A 86 0.30 11.32 -2.02
C LEU A 86 1.74 10.80 -2.18
N GLN A 87 2.71 11.36 -1.42
CA GLN A 87 4.11 10.90 -1.45
C GLN A 87 4.23 9.42 -1.01
N PHE A 88 3.53 9.02 0.06
CA PHE A 88 3.58 7.63 0.54
C PHE A 88 2.92 6.67 -0.43
N PHE A 89 1.86 7.10 -1.12
CA PHE A 89 1.25 6.30 -2.17
C PHE A 89 2.21 6.06 -3.33
N ILE A 90 2.93 7.11 -3.77
CA ILE A 90 3.94 6.99 -4.83
C ILE A 90 5.09 6.08 -4.37
N TYR A 91 5.55 6.18 -3.12
CA TYR A 91 6.58 5.26 -2.60
C TYR A 91 6.13 3.80 -2.66
N VAL A 92 4.91 3.49 -2.24
CA VAL A 92 4.34 2.13 -2.33
C VAL A 92 4.21 1.69 -3.80
N GLY A 93 3.84 2.59 -4.70
CA GLY A 93 3.80 2.31 -6.14
C GLY A 93 5.18 1.98 -6.71
N ILE A 94 6.22 2.73 -6.33
CA ILE A 94 7.60 2.47 -6.76
C ILE A 94 8.06 1.11 -6.26
N THR A 95 7.85 0.79 -4.98
CA THR A 95 8.27 -0.50 -4.42
C THR A 95 7.51 -1.68 -5.02
N ALA A 96 6.23 -1.51 -5.35
CA ALA A 96 5.43 -2.52 -6.07
C ALA A 96 5.98 -2.80 -7.48
N VAL A 97 6.30 -1.76 -8.26
CA VAL A 97 6.87 -1.93 -9.61
C VAL A 97 8.25 -2.57 -9.56
N ILE A 98 9.13 -2.13 -8.64
CA ILE A 98 10.45 -2.74 -8.44
C ILE A 98 10.30 -4.22 -8.07
N ARG A 99 9.37 -4.54 -7.15
CA ARG A 99 9.11 -5.91 -6.73
C ARG A 99 8.62 -6.77 -7.89
N PHE A 100 7.74 -6.24 -8.73
CA PHE A 100 7.24 -6.94 -9.91
C PHE A 100 8.38 -7.29 -10.87
N ILE A 101 9.30 -6.36 -11.16
CA ILE A 101 10.48 -6.59 -12.00
C ILE A 101 11.39 -7.71 -11.43
N ILE A 102 11.60 -7.76 -10.12
CA ILE A 102 12.48 -8.77 -9.49
C ILE A 102 11.95 -10.19 -9.72
N VAL A 103 10.63 -10.33 -9.74
CA VAL A 103 9.95 -11.63 -9.72
C VAL A 103 9.70 -12.11 -11.14
N GLU A 104 9.29 -11.20 -12.01
CA GLU A 104 8.86 -11.50 -13.37
C GLU A 104 9.85 -10.86 -14.35
N HIS A 105 10.92 -11.60 -14.68
CA HIS A 105 12.02 -11.12 -15.51
C HIS A 105 12.19 -11.88 -16.84
N TYR A 106 11.15 -12.58 -17.30
CA TYR A 106 11.24 -13.42 -18.51
C TYR A 106 11.05 -12.64 -19.83
N ASN A 107 10.28 -11.55 -19.83
CA ASN A 107 9.98 -10.78 -21.04
C ASN A 107 10.70 -9.41 -21.04
N ALA A 108 11.62 -9.22 -21.99
CA ALA A 108 12.41 -8.00 -22.10
C ALA A 108 11.56 -6.73 -22.31
N ILE A 109 10.44 -6.82 -23.05
CA ILE A 109 9.59 -5.67 -23.36
C ILE A 109 8.84 -5.20 -22.10
N GLU A 110 8.31 -6.13 -21.32
CA GLU A 110 7.60 -5.81 -20.07
C GLU A 110 8.54 -5.14 -19.07
N THR A 111 9.73 -5.70 -18.87
CA THR A 111 10.77 -5.09 -18.02
C THR A 111 11.12 -3.67 -18.48
N MET A 112 11.18 -3.43 -19.80
CA MET A 112 11.45 -2.10 -20.35
C MET A 112 10.34 -1.09 -20.01
N ILE A 113 9.07 -1.48 -20.16
CA ILE A 113 7.90 -0.65 -19.83
C ILE A 113 7.84 -0.37 -18.32
N LEU A 114 8.12 -1.38 -17.48
CA LEU A 114 8.15 -1.22 -16.03
C LEU A 114 9.29 -0.28 -15.61
N SER A 115 10.45 -0.35 -16.26
CA SER A 115 11.55 0.59 -16.00
C SER A 115 11.15 2.04 -16.32
N LEU A 116 10.43 2.26 -17.43
CA LEU A 116 9.89 3.58 -17.79
C LEU A 116 8.87 4.06 -16.75
N THR A 117 8.05 3.15 -16.25
CA THR A 117 7.06 3.44 -15.18
C THR A 117 7.75 3.93 -13.91
N ILE A 118 8.89 3.35 -13.51
CA ILE A 118 9.68 3.83 -12.37
C ILE A 118 10.15 5.27 -12.61
N VAL A 119 10.64 5.58 -13.82
CA VAL A 119 11.07 6.95 -14.16
C VAL A 119 9.90 7.94 -14.02
N VAL A 120 8.72 7.59 -14.53
CA VAL A 120 7.50 8.42 -14.40
C VAL A 120 7.13 8.63 -12.93
N LEU A 121 7.14 7.58 -12.10
CA LEU A 121 6.84 7.67 -10.68
C LEU A 121 7.84 8.56 -9.92
N ILE A 122 9.13 8.46 -10.25
CA ILE A 122 10.18 9.32 -9.66
C ILE A 122 9.96 10.78 -10.05
N ILE A 123 9.60 11.07 -11.31
CA ILE A 123 9.26 12.43 -11.76
C ILE A 123 8.05 12.96 -11.01
N ALA A 124 6.98 12.15 -10.86
CA ALA A 124 5.79 12.53 -10.10
C ALA A 124 6.14 12.85 -8.63
N LEU A 125 7.00 12.04 -8.01
CA LEU A 125 7.48 12.27 -6.65
C LEU A 125 8.29 13.59 -6.54
N TYR A 126 9.15 13.86 -7.52
CA TYR A 126 9.93 15.09 -7.58
C TYR A 126 9.04 16.33 -7.68
N LEU A 127 8.04 16.30 -8.57
CA LEU A 127 7.07 17.39 -8.72
C LEU A 127 6.28 17.61 -7.42
N LEU A 128 5.80 16.55 -6.80
CA LEU A 128 5.04 16.62 -5.55
C LEU A 128 5.87 17.17 -4.40
N LYS A 129 7.15 16.82 -4.31
CA LYS A 129 8.06 17.37 -3.31
C LYS A 129 8.27 18.86 -3.53
N LYS A 130 8.42 19.30 -4.78
CA LYS A 130 8.56 20.72 -5.12
C LYS A 130 7.30 21.52 -4.75
N THR A 131 6.11 21.01 -5.03
CA THR A 131 4.84 21.70 -4.73
C THR A 131 4.46 21.69 -3.24
N SER A 132 5.01 20.78 -2.45
CA SER A 132 4.73 20.65 -1.01
C SER A 132 5.72 21.41 -0.12
N LEU A 133 6.71 22.09 -0.70
CA LEU A 133 7.74 22.86 0.00
C LEU A 133 7.46 24.38 0.04
N ASP A 134 6.27 24.81 -0.43
CA ASP A 134 5.68 26.14 -0.23
C ASP A 134 4.44 26.02 0.68
#